data_AF-A0AA42HC63-F1
#
_entry.id   AF-A0AA42HC63-F1
#
_cell.length_a   1.000
_cell.length_b   1.000
_cell.length_c   1.000
_cell.angle_alpha   90.00
_cell.angle_beta   90.00
_cell.angle_gamma   90.00
#
_symmetry.space_group_name_H-M   'P 1'
#
loop_
_entity.id
_entity.type
_entity.pdbx_description
1 polymer ?
#
loop_
_entity_poly.entity_id
_entity_poly.type
_entity_poly.pdbx_seq_one_letter_code
_entity_poly.pdbx_strand_id
1 'polypeptide(L)'
;MPDVREEFEEWYIREFFDGDKDCAAAWMITDPVSGGYLMERPAQYLSVWQASRAALKVEMPDRKQFVEYYEGLEGGEFNWRKYLTAVTEALQQAGIKVKQP
;
A
#
# COMPACT_ATOMS: atom_id res chain seq x y z
N MET A 1 -8.29 5.81 -2.97
CA MET A 1 -7.12 5.09 -3.52
C MET A 1 -7.64 4.36 -4.74
N PRO A 2 -6.92 4.41 -5.88
CA PRO A 2 -7.27 3.59 -7.04
C PRO A 2 -7.37 2.11 -6.62
N ASP A 3 -8.15 1.33 -7.36
CA ASP A 3 -8.16 -0.12 -7.13
C ASP A 3 -6.73 -0.66 -7.38
N VAL A 4 -6.22 -1.52 -6.48
CA VAL A 4 -4.90 -2.16 -6.63
C VAL A 4 -4.79 -2.88 -7.98
N ARG A 5 -5.92 -3.35 -8.51
CA ARG A 5 -6.03 -3.93 -9.85
C ARG A 5 -5.86 -2.91 -10.97
N GLU A 6 -6.47 -1.73 -10.87
CA GLU A 6 -6.33 -0.69 -11.90
C GLU A 6 -4.88 -0.22 -12.02
N GLU A 7 -4.21 0.02 -10.89
CA GLU A 7 -2.78 0.40 -10.89
C GLU A 7 -1.88 -0.73 -11.43
N PHE A 8 -2.28 -1.98 -11.19
CA PHE A 8 -1.60 -3.14 -11.78
C PHE A 8 -1.75 -3.15 -13.30
N GLU A 9 -2.98 -3.00 -13.82
CA GLU A 9 -3.28 -3.05 -15.25
C GLU A 9 -2.54 -1.94 -15.99
N GLU A 10 -2.53 -0.71 -15.47
CA GLU A 10 -1.77 0.40 -16.06
C GLU A 10 -0.27 0.11 -16.14
N TRP A 11 0.30 -0.45 -15.07
CA TRP A 11 1.70 -0.86 -15.06
C TRP A 11 1.97 -1.98 -16.06
N TYR A 12 1.12 -3.01 -16.08
CA TYR A 12 1.28 -4.20 -16.93
C TYR A 12 1.19 -3.86 -18.42
N ILE A 13 0.26 -2.98 -18.82
CA ILE A 13 0.12 -2.48 -20.20
C ILE A 13 1.39 -1.73 -20.61
N ARG A 14 1.91 -0.84 -19.75
CA ARG A 14 3.13 -0.08 -20.05
C ARG A 14 4.36 -0.98 -20.20
N GLU A 15 4.50 -1.97 -19.31
CA GLU A 15 5.69 -2.82 -19.25
C GLU A 15 5.76 -3.85 -20.39
N PHE A 16 4.61 -4.42 -20.78
CA PHE A 16 4.59 -5.56 -21.71
C PHE A 16 3.97 -5.25 -23.08
N PHE A 17 3.32 -4.09 -23.24
CA PHE A 17 2.62 -3.72 -24.47
C PHE A 17 2.94 -2.29 -24.92
N ASP A 18 3.98 -1.65 -24.38
CA ASP A 18 4.37 -0.27 -24.71
C ASP A 18 3.23 0.77 -24.58
N GLY A 19 2.25 0.49 -23.71
CA GLY A 19 1.07 1.36 -23.54
C GLY A 19 -0.12 1.03 -24.48
N ASP A 20 0.01 0.06 -25.39
CA ASP A 20 -1.07 -0.34 -26.30
C ASP A 20 -2.14 -1.15 -25.58
N LYS A 21 -3.27 -0.47 -25.30
CA LYS A 21 -4.41 -1.06 -24.59
C LYS A 21 -5.17 -2.08 -25.43
N ASP A 22 -5.20 -1.93 -26.75
CA ASP A 22 -5.95 -2.83 -27.63
C ASP A 22 -5.23 -4.18 -27.72
N CYS A 23 -3.91 -4.16 -27.85
CA CYS A 23 -3.10 -5.37 -27.76
C CYS A 23 -3.20 -6.04 -26.37
N ALA A 24 -3.18 -5.25 -25.30
CA ALA A 24 -3.25 -5.77 -23.94
C ALA A 24 -4.63 -6.34 -23.56
N ALA A 25 -5.72 -5.83 -24.14
CA ALA A 25 -7.08 -6.26 -23.81
C ALA A 25 -7.31 -7.77 -24.00
N ALA A 26 -6.71 -8.37 -25.04
CA ALA A 26 -6.80 -9.81 -25.30
C ALA A 26 -6.10 -10.65 -24.22
N TRP A 27 -5.11 -10.08 -23.52
CA TRP A 27 -4.36 -10.77 -22.46
C TRP A 27 -5.00 -10.59 -21.09
N MET A 28 -5.77 -9.52 -20.88
CA MET A 28 -6.36 -9.17 -19.59
C MET A 28 -7.85 -9.49 -19.51
N ILE A 29 -8.35 -10.39 -20.36
CA ILE A 29 -9.73 -10.88 -20.28
C ILE A 29 -9.94 -11.56 -18.93
N THR A 30 -11.07 -11.25 -18.30
CA THR A 30 -11.45 -11.79 -17.00
C THR A 30 -12.54 -12.83 -17.12
N ASP A 31 -12.49 -13.82 -16.23
CA ASP A 31 -13.58 -14.76 -16.04
C ASP A 31 -14.74 -14.04 -15.32
N PRO A 32 -15.96 -14.03 -15.89
CA PRO A 32 -17.07 -13.29 -15.31
C PRO A 32 -17.58 -13.87 -13.98
N VAL A 33 -17.19 -15.10 -13.61
CA VAL A 33 -17.63 -15.76 -12.38
C VAL A 33 -16.67 -15.48 -11.23
N SER A 34 -15.36 -15.66 -11.45
CA SER A 34 -14.31 -15.48 -10.43
C SER A 34 -13.71 -14.07 -10.42
N GLY A 35 -13.86 -13.31 -11.51
CA GLY A 35 -13.22 -12.02 -11.70
C GLY A 35 -11.70 -12.09 -11.95
N GLY A 36 -11.09 -13.28 -11.93
CA GLY A 36 -9.66 -13.47 -12.21
C GLY A 36 -9.33 -13.33 -13.70
N TYR A 37 -8.06 -13.08 -14.04
CA TYR A 37 -7.64 -13.12 -15.44
C TYR A 37 -7.66 -14.55 -15.96
N LEU A 38 -8.13 -14.74 -17.20
CA LEU A 38 -8.10 -16.03 -17.90
C LEU A 38 -6.68 -16.45 -18.28
N MET A 39 -5.81 -15.48 -18.58
CA MET A 39 -4.41 -15.73 -18.89
C MET A 39 -3.60 -15.85 -17.60
N GLU A 40 -2.79 -16.90 -17.52
CA GLU A 40 -1.97 -17.20 -16.33
C GLU A 40 -1.00 -16.07 -16.00
N ARG A 41 -0.34 -15.49 -17.01
CA ARG A 41 0.70 -14.48 -16.81
C ARG A 41 0.19 -13.25 -16.04
N PRO A 42 -0.83 -12.50 -16.49
CA PRO A 42 -1.34 -11.37 -15.73
C PRO A 42 -1.90 -11.78 -14.36
N ALA A 43 -2.46 -12.99 -14.20
CA ALA A 43 -2.88 -13.50 -12.89
C ALA A 43 -1.71 -13.65 -11.91
N GLN A 44 -0.60 -14.26 -12.36
CA GLN A 44 0.62 -14.39 -11.54
C GLN A 44 1.21 -13.03 -11.19
N TYR A 45 1.33 -12.12 -12.16
CA TYR A 45 1.87 -10.78 -11.91
C TYR A 45 0.97 -9.95 -10.98
N LEU A 46 -0.36 -10.06 -11.10
CA LEU A 46 -1.29 -9.42 -10.16
C LEU A 46 -1.10 -9.96 -8.73
N SER A 47 -0.90 -11.27 -8.56
CA SER A 47 -0.63 -11.86 -7.24
C SER A 47 0.67 -11.33 -6.63
N VAL A 48 1.77 -11.29 -7.42
CA VAL A 48 3.05 -10.71 -6.98
C VAL A 48 2.90 -9.22 -6.67
N TRP A 49 2.17 -8.48 -7.49
CA TRP A 49 1.90 -7.06 -7.31
C TRP A 49 1.14 -6.78 -6.02
N GLN A 50 0.06 -7.51 -5.78
CA GLN A 50 -0.71 -7.44 -4.53
C GLN A 50 0.15 -7.78 -3.32
N ALA A 51 0.95 -8.86 -3.39
CA ALA A 51 1.85 -9.24 -2.29
C ALA A 51 2.88 -8.14 -1.99
N SER A 52 3.48 -7.56 -3.03
CA SER A 52 4.47 -6.48 -2.89
C SER A 52 3.90 -5.23 -2.21
N ARG A 53 2.61 -4.97 -2.37
CA ARG A 53 1.91 -3.79 -1.83
C ARG A 53 1.22 -4.04 -0.50
N ALA A 54 0.74 -5.25 -0.25
CA ALA A 54 0.31 -5.66 1.07
C ALA A 54 1.44 -5.50 2.10
N ALA A 55 2.69 -5.77 1.69
CA ALA A 55 3.89 -5.52 2.51
C ALA A 55 4.14 -4.04 2.85
N LEU A 56 3.47 -3.08 2.19
CA LEU A 56 3.65 -1.64 2.42
C LEU A 56 2.56 -1.02 3.30
N LYS A 57 1.59 -1.81 3.77
CA LYS A 57 0.55 -1.32 4.67
C LYS A 57 1.03 -1.45 6.11
N VAL A 58 1.29 -0.31 6.76
CA VAL A 58 1.70 -0.24 8.17
C VAL A 58 0.57 0.36 9.00
N GLU A 59 0.23 -0.32 10.09
CA GLU A 59 -0.69 0.22 11.08
C GLU A 59 -0.01 1.34 11.85
N MET A 60 -0.58 2.53 11.80
CA MET A 60 -0.07 3.67 12.53
C MET A 60 -0.43 3.53 14.01
N PRO A 61 0.47 3.91 14.94
CA PRO A 61 0.19 3.84 16.36
C PRO A 61 -0.97 4.77 16.73
N ASP A 62 -1.78 4.40 17.73
CA ASP A 62 -2.95 5.18 18.13
C ASP A 62 -2.52 6.52 18.73
N ARG A 63 -2.93 7.63 18.11
CA ARG A 63 -2.62 8.99 18.53
C ARG A 63 -2.99 9.27 19.99
N LYS A 64 -4.03 8.63 20.53
CA LYS A 64 -4.46 8.85 21.92
C LYS A 64 -3.40 8.46 22.94
N GLN A 65 -2.53 7.50 22.60
CA GLN A 65 -1.45 7.02 23.48
C GLN A 65 -0.32 8.04 23.67
N PHE A 66 -0.31 9.09 22.86
CA PHE A 66 0.74 10.12 22.86
C PHE A 66 0.25 11.47 23.40
N VAL A 67 -0.94 11.51 24.00
CA VAL A 67 -1.43 12.69 24.74
C VAL A 67 -0.89 12.61 26.17
N GLU A 68 -0.13 13.62 26.57
CA GLU A 68 0.47 13.74 27.89
C GLU A 68 -0.29 14.76 28.72
N TYR A 69 -0.57 14.43 29.97
CA TYR A 69 -1.30 15.31 30.88
C TYR A 69 -0.32 15.94 31.87
N TYR A 70 -0.38 17.27 31.94
CA TYR A 70 0.47 18.07 32.81
C TYR A 70 -0.42 18.82 33.82
N GLU A 71 0.06 18.98 35.05
CA GLU A 71 -0.64 19.80 36.04
C GLU A 71 -0.82 21.23 35.51
N GLY A 72 -2.07 21.70 35.48
CA GLY A 72 -2.44 23.03 35.00
C GLY A 72 -2.78 23.14 33.51
N LEU A 73 -2.72 22.05 32.74
CA LEU A 73 -3.13 22.00 31.33
C LEU A 73 -4.39 21.15 31.16
N GLU A 74 -5.54 21.81 30.96
CA GLU A 74 -6.79 21.11 30.61
C GLU A 74 -6.67 20.47 29.22
N GLY A 75 -6.98 19.18 29.13
CA GLY A 75 -7.06 18.44 27.86
C GLY A 75 -5.78 17.70 27.43
N GLY A 76 -4.65 17.96 28.09
CA GLY A 76 -3.36 17.34 27.75
C GLY A 76 -2.74 17.88 26.44
N GLU A 77 -1.47 17.56 26.21
CA GLU A 77 -0.71 17.98 25.02
C GLU A 77 -0.24 16.77 24.22
N PHE A 78 -0.36 16.84 22.89
CA PHE A 78 0.08 15.76 22.00
C PHE A 78 1.59 15.78 21.80
N ASN A 79 2.28 14.72 22.22
CA ASN A 79 3.73 14.59 22.08
C ASN A 79 4.10 14.10 20.66
N TRP A 80 4.32 15.07 19.75
CA TRP A 80 4.70 14.79 18.36
C TRP A 80 5.99 13.97 18.24
N ARG A 81 6.97 14.20 19.11
CA ARG A 81 8.28 13.54 19.05
C ARG A 81 8.19 12.04 19.38
N LYS A 82 7.42 11.68 20.40
CA LYS A 82 7.15 10.27 20.74
C LYS A 82 6.34 9.59 19.64
N TYR A 83 5.32 10.26 19.10
CA TYR A 83 4.53 9.72 17.99
C TYR A 83 5.38 9.43 16.75
N LEU A 84 6.25 10.38 16.34
CA LEU A 84 7.13 10.18 15.18
C LEU A 84 8.11 9.02 15.37
N THR A 85 8.60 8.85 16.60
CA THR A 85 9.47 7.71 16.95
C THR A 85 8.72 6.39 16.79
N ALA A 86 7.51 6.30 17.38
CA ALA A 86 6.67 5.11 17.26
C ALA A 86 6.25 4.79 15.82
N VAL A 87 5.98 5.83 15.00
CA VAL A 87 5.73 5.65 13.55
C VAL A 87 6.96 5.09 12.85
N THR A 88 8.16 5.61 13.16
CA THR A 88 9.41 5.11 12.57
C THR A 88 9.66 3.65 12.95
N GLU A 89 9.42 3.29 14.21
CA GLU A 89 9.53 1.91 14.70
C GLU A 89 8.53 0.99 14.03
N ALA A 90 7.26 1.40 13.88
CA ALA A 90 6.23 0.61 13.19
C ALA A 90 6.61 0.35 11.71
N LEU A 91 7.15 1.37 11.02
CA LEU A 91 7.66 1.22 9.65
C LEU A 91 8.83 0.22 9.60
N GLN A 92 9.79 0.31 10.52
CA GLN A 92 10.94 -0.60 10.59
C GLN A 92 10.53 -2.04 10.94
N GLN A 93 9.57 -2.24 11.85
CA GLN A 93 9.03 -3.55 12.19
C GLN A 93 8.32 -4.20 11.00
N ALA A 94 7.68 -3.40 10.15
CA ALA A 94 7.14 -3.84 8.87
C ALA A 94 8.22 -4.11 7.80
N GLY A 95 9.50 -3.98 8.13
CA GLY A 95 10.62 -4.19 7.20
C GLY A 95 10.85 -3.03 6.23
N ILE A 96 10.17 -1.89 6.43
CA ILE A 96 10.29 -0.71 5.57
C ILE A 96 11.48 0.13 6.04
N LYS A 97 12.44 0.34 5.14
CA LYS A 97 13.60 1.19 5.40
C LYS A 97 13.20 2.66 5.34
N VAL A 98 13.30 3.36 6.46
CA VAL A 98 13.07 4.81 6.55
C VAL A 98 14.40 5.54 6.51
N LYS A 99 14.57 6.47 5.56
CA LYS A 99 15.71 7.39 5.53
C LYS A 99 15.30 8.69 6.22
N GLN A 100 15.93 9.01 7.34
CA GLN A 100 15.77 10.30 7.98
C GLN A 100 16.66 11.35 7.28
N PRO A 101 16.17 12.59 7.11
CA PRO A 101 16.95 13.69 6.56
C PRO A 101 18.15 14.07 7.43
#